data_AF-A0A0N4XEP2-F1
#
_entry.id   AF-A0A0N4XEP2-F1
#
_cell.length_a   1.000
_cell.length_b   1.000
_cell.length_c   1.000
_cell.angle_alpha   90.00
_cell.angle_beta   90.00
_cell.angle_gamma   90.00
#
_symmetry.space_group_name_H-M   'P 1'
#
loop_
_entity.id
_entity.type
_entity.pdbx_description
1 polymer ?
#
loop_
_entity_poly.entity_id
_entity_poly.type
_entity_poly.pdbx_seq_one_letter_code
_entity_poly.pdbx_strand_id
1 'polypeptide(L)'
;MDCIKRILDFLAVDCMPVTLYRMGKPVDSRPRLLKVVMPNSFFANLLLKRAHRLKAFPVPRVFIRPSLSQAERERRTAKLHSIPVMGSSQTSANTCVVHEANVVVSQTPSHDVVQSNTVHSNVVSAPINQSQGNL
;
A
#
# COMPACT_ATOMS: atom_id res chain seq x y z
N MET A 1 24.33 -4.11 -11.23
CA MET A 1 23.04 -4.85 -11.27
C MET A 1 22.54 -5.19 -9.86
N ASP A 2 23.22 -4.68 -8.84
CA ASP A 2 23.32 -5.34 -7.54
C ASP A 2 22.12 -5.02 -6.65
N CYS A 3 21.47 -3.88 -6.88
CA CYS A 3 20.23 -3.52 -6.20
C CYS A 3 19.07 -4.49 -6.54
N ILE A 4 18.96 -4.93 -7.80
CA ILE A 4 17.90 -5.88 -8.19
C ILE A 4 18.18 -7.25 -7.60
N LYS A 5 19.43 -7.71 -7.63
CA LYS A 5 19.82 -8.95 -6.98
C LYS A 5 19.44 -8.95 -5.49
N ARG A 6 19.80 -7.89 -4.75
CA ARG A 6 19.41 -7.75 -3.33
C ARG A 6 17.90 -7.77 -3.10
N ILE A 7 17.11 -7.19 -4.01
CA ILE A 7 15.64 -7.23 -3.94
C ILE A 7 15.13 -8.65 -4.18
N LEU A 8 15.66 -9.36 -5.18
CA LEU A 8 15.28 -10.75 -5.48
C LEU A 8 15.66 -11.69 -4.33
N ASP A 9 16.88 -11.55 -3.80
CA ASP A 9 17.37 -12.32 -2.66
C ASP A 9 16.49 -12.08 -1.41
N PHE A 10 16.15 -10.81 -1.13
CA PHE A 10 15.25 -10.47 -0.02
C PHE A 10 13.85 -11.08 -0.17
N LEU A 11 13.36 -11.17 -1.42
CA LEU A 11 12.08 -11.82 -1.73
C LEU A 11 12.20 -13.34 -1.87
N ALA A 12 13.39 -13.91 -1.63
CA ALA A 12 13.72 -15.33 -1.77
C ALA A 12 13.37 -15.89 -3.17
N VAL A 13 13.59 -15.09 -4.21
CA VAL A 13 13.30 -15.46 -5.61
C VAL A 13 14.61 -15.86 -6.29
N ASP A 14 14.83 -17.18 -6.38
CA ASP A 14 16.07 -17.76 -6.92
C ASP A 14 16.05 -17.77 -8.46
N CYS A 15 16.20 -16.59 -9.06
CA CYS A 15 16.40 -16.48 -10.51
C CYS A 15 17.12 -15.19 -10.88
N MET A 16 17.77 -15.20 -12.04
CA MET A 16 18.32 -13.98 -12.65
C MET A 16 17.35 -13.43 -13.71
N PRO A 17 17.12 -12.11 -13.74
CA PRO A 17 16.31 -11.49 -14.78
C PRO A 17 17.03 -11.58 -16.13
N VAL A 18 16.26 -11.77 -17.20
CA VAL A 18 16.77 -11.85 -18.58
C VAL A 18 17.28 -10.49 -19.04
N THR A 19 16.51 -9.44 -18.78
CA THR A 19 16.86 -8.07 -19.19
C THR A 19 16.18 -7.05 -18.29
N LEU A 20 16.83 -5.90 -18.13
CA LEU A 20 16.32 -4.75 -17.40
C LEU A 20 16.24 -3.52 -18.32
N TYR A 21 15.11 -2.83 -18.32
CA TYR A 21 14.91 -1.61 -19.10
C TYR A 21 14.54 -0.45 -18.19
N ARG A 22 15.19 0.70 -18.38
CA ARG A 22 14.78 1.96 -17.75
C ARG A 22 13.74 2.64 -18.64
N MET A 23 12.52 2.74 -18.14
CA MET A 23 11.38 3.28 -18.88
C MET A 23 11.31 4.81 -18.71
N GLY A 24 10.91 5.49 -19.78
CA GLY A 24 10.67 6.94 -19.79
C GLY A 24 11.94 7.80 -19.92
N LYS A 25 11.71 9.11 -20.03
CA LYS A 25 12.78 10.11 -20.12
C LYS A 25 13.51 10.27 -18.78
N PRO A 26 14.83 10.46 -18.77
CA PRO A 26 15.56 10.79 -17.55
C PRO A 26 15.09 12.13 -17.00
N VAL A 27 14.90 12.21 -15.68
CA VAL A 27 14.53 13.42 -14.94
C VAL A 27 15.34 13.41 -13.65
N ASP A 28 15.97 14.52 -13.29
CA ASP A 28 16.88 14.56 -12.14
C ASP A 28 16.16 14.47 -10.79
N SER A 29 14.88 14.84 -10.75
CA SER A 29 14.08 14.86 -9.52
C SER A 29 13.67 13.47 -9.01
N ARG A 30 13.66 12.43 -9.86
CA ARG A 30 13.20 11.10 -9.46
C ARG A 30 13.83 9.95 -10.25
N PRO A 31 14.06 8.79 -9.62
CA PRO A 31 14.52 7.61 -10.34
C PRO A 31 13.48 7.14 -11.37
N ARG A 32 13.97 6.67 -12.52
CA ARG A 32 13.12 6.10 -13.58
C ARG A 32 12.53 4.75 -13.16
N LEU A 33 11.34 4.46 -13.69
CA LEU A 33 10.72 3.15 -13.55
C LEU A 33 11.59 2.09 -14.25
N LEU A 34 11.82 0.98 -13.58
CA LEU A 34 12.52 -0.16 -14.16
C LEU A 34 11.52 -1.25 -14.57
N LYS A 35 11.61 -1.70 -15.82
CA LYS A 35 10.92 -2.90 -16.30
C LYS A 35 11.89 -4.07 -16.25
N VAL A 36 11.54 -5.09 -15.48
CA VAL A 36 12.31 -6.31 -15.29
C VAL A 36 11.66 -7.42 -16.12
N VAL A 37 12.42 -8.07 -17.00
CA VAL A 37 11.96 -9.25 -17.74
C VAL A 37 12.46 -10.49 -17.00
N MET A 38 11.52 -11.28 -16.50
CA MET A 38 11.80 -12.54 -15.81
C MET A 38 11.93 -13.69 -16.82
N PRO A 39 12.71 -14.74 -16.52
CA PRO A 39 12.90 -15.87 -17.42
C PRO A 39 11.62 -16.71 -17.62
N ASN A 40 10.70 -16.68 -16.64
CA ASN A 40 9.45 -17.42 -16.66
C ASN A 40 8.36 -16.62 -15.92
N SER A 41 7.10 -16.76 -16.36
CA SER A 41 5.92 -16.22 -15.68
C SER A 41 5.78 -16.69 -14.23
N PHE A 42 6.23 -17.91 -13.89
CA PHE A 42 6.32 -18.41 -12.52
C PHE A 42 7.10 -17.46 -11.61
N PHE A 43 8.31 -17.05 -12.00
CA PHE A 43 9.13 -16.14 -11.20
C PHE A 43 8.52 -14.74 -11.13
N ALA A 44 7.89 -14.26 -12.22
CA ALA A 44 7.17 -13.00 -12.19
C ALA A 44 6.00 -13.02 -11.19
N ASN A 45 5.20 -14.10 -11.20
CA ASN A 45 4.08 -14.28 -10.28
C ASN A 45 4.55 -14.46 -8.83
N LEU A 46 5.64 -15.22 -8.62
CA LEU A 46 6.25 -15.40 -7.30
C LEU A 46 6.75 -14.07 -6.73
N LEU A 47 7.42 -13.27 -7.56
CA LEU A 47 7.89 -11.94 -7.21
C LEU A 47 6.74 -11.02 -6.80
N LEU A 48 5.65 -11.02 -7.58
CA LEU A 48 4.45 -10.23 -7.29
C LEU A 48 3.74 -10.67 -6.01
N LYS A 49 3.62 -11.99 -5.79
CA LYS A 49 3.01 -12.56 -4.57
C LYS A 49 3.76 -12.12 -3.31
N ARG A 50 5.09 -12.06 -3.39
CA ARG A 50 5.97 -11.69 -2.26
C ARG A 50 6.25 -10.19 -2.16
N ALA A 51 5.83 -9.38 -3.13
CA ALA A 51 6.11 -7.95 -3.17
C ALA A 51 5.65 -7.18 -1.91
N HIS A 52 4.63 -7.66 -1.19
CA HIS A 52 4.18 -7.05 0.06
C HIS A 52 5.29 -7.01 1.15
N ARG A 53 6.25 -7.94 1.10
CA ARG A 53 7.41 -7.99 2.02
C ARG A 53 8.34 -6.80 1.86
N LEU A 54 8.30 -6.09 0.72
CA LEU A 54 9.15 -4.93 0.46
C LEU A 54 8.89 -3.76 1.41
N LYS A 55 7.78 -3.76 2.15
CA LYS A 55 7.54 -2.79 3.24
C LYS A 55 8.62 -2.85 4.32
N ALA A 56 9.22 -4.02 4.55
CA ALA A 56 10.30 -4.25 5.51
C ALA A 56 11.69 -4.23 4.86
N PHE A 57 11.80 -3.87 3.57
CA PHE A 57 13.08 -3.83 2.89
C PHE A 57 13.92 -2.63 3.40
N PRO A 58 15.26 -2.76 3.57
CA PRO A 58 16.09 -1.69 4.11
C PRO A 58 16.07 -0.39 3.29
N VAL A 59 15.77 -0.48 1.99
CA VAL A 59 15.62 0.70 1.13
C VAL A 59 14.15 1.09 1.09
N PRO A 60 13.79 2.30 1.56
CA PRO A 60 12.40 2.73 1.58
C PRO A 60 11.87 3.00 0.17
N ARG A 61 10.54 2.97 0.01
CA ARG A 61 9.81 3.34 -1.20
C ARG A 61 10.10 2.48 -2.45
N VAL A 62 10.48 1.22 -2.25
CA VAL A 62 10.60 0.23 -3.33
C VAL A 62 9.27 -0.53 -3.47
N PHE A 63 8.70 -0.52 -4.67
CA PHE A 63 7.45 -1.22 -4.96
C PHE A 63 7.57 -1.99 -6.27
N ILE A 64 6.98 -3.18 -6.31
CA ILE A 64 6.88 -4.00 -7.52
C ILE A 64 5.41 -4.06 -7.93
N ARG A 65 5.15 -3.87 -9.22
CA ARG A 65 3.81 -3.97 -9.82
C ARG A 65 3.84 -4.79 -11.11
N PRO A 66 2.72 -5.43 -11.49
CA PRO A 66 2.64 -6.10 -12.77
C PRO A 66 2.76 -5.10 -13.93
N SER A 67 3.51 -5.46 -14.98
CA SER A 67 3.57 -4.70 -16.22
C SER A 67 2.40 -5.07 -17.12
N LEU A 68 1.23 -4.48 -16.85
CA LEU A 68 0.02 -4.69 -17.65
C LEU A 68 0.01 -3.85 -18.92
N SER A 69 -0.71 -4.30 -19.95
CA SER A 69 -1.03 -3.48 -21.12
C SER A 69 -1.88 -2.27 -20.70
N GLN A 70 -2.01 -1.28 -21.58
CA GLN A 70 -2.80 -0.09 -21.28
C GLN A 70 -4.27 -0.43 -21.03
N ALA A 71 -4.89 -1.20 -21.93
CA ALA A 71 -6.27 -1.66 -21.80
C ALA A 71 -6.50 -2.45 -20.51
N GLU A 72 -5.55 -3.32 -20.13
CA GLU A 72 -5.67 -4.11 -18.91
C GLU A 72 -5.54 -3.26 -17.64
N ARG A 73 -4.68 -2.23 -17.68
CA ARG A 73 -4.54 -1.25 -16.60
C ARG A 73 -5.82 -0.44 -16.43
N GLU A 74 -6.42 0.00 -17.52
CA GLU A 74 -7.69 0.74 -17.51
C GLU A 74 -8.82 -0.12 -16.96
N ARG A 75 -8.94 -1.37 -17.42
CA ARG A 75 -9.90 -2.35 -16.88
C ARG A 75 -9.75 -2.54 -15.37
N ARG A 76 -8.52 -2.69 -14.88
CA ARG A 76 -8.24 -2.84 -13.44
C ARG A 76 -8.62 -1.58 -12.66
N THR A 77 -8.30 -0.41 -13.18
CA THR A 77 -8.66 0.87 -12.57
C THR A 77 -10.18 1.05 -12.53
N ALA A 78 -10.88 0.82 -13.64
CA ALA A 78 -12.34 0.91 -13.71
C ALA A 78 -13.02 -0.04 -12.70
N LYS A 79 -12.55 -1.29 -12.61
CA LYS A 79 -13.04 -2.26 -11.62
C LYS A 79 -12.87 -1.77 -10.18
N LEU A 80 -11.77 -1.08 -9.86
CA LEU A 80 -11.57 -0.52 -8.52
C LEU A 80 -12.52 0.65 -8.22
N HIS A 81 -12.82 1.49 -9.22
CA HIS A 81 -13.77 2.61 -9.07
C HIS A 81 -15.23 2.13 -8.98
N SER A 82 -15.56 0.96 -9.56
CA SER A 82 -16.89 0.37 -9.46
C SER A 82 -17.13 -0.40 -8.15
N ILE A 83 -16.12 -0.56 -7.29
CA ILE A 83 -16.31 -1.16 -5.96
C ILE A 83 -17.01 -0.11 -5.09
N PRO A 84 -18.22 -0.37 -4.57
CA PRO A 84 -18.87 0.55 -3.66
C PRO A 84 -18.00 0.70 -2.42
N VAL A 85 -17.50 1.92 -2.16
CA VAL A 85 -16.91 2.25 -0.87
C VAL A 85 -18.08 2.35 0.11
N MET A 86 -18.45 1.23 0.73
CA MET A 86 -19.37 1.27 1.86
C MET A 86 -18.71 2.10 2.96
N GLY A 87 -19.28 3.28 3.24
CA GLY A 87 -18.80 4.19 4.26
C GLY A 87 -18.74 3.48 5.61
N SER A 88 -17.56 3.51 6.25
CA SER A 88 -17.36 2.99 7.59
C SER A 88 -17.96 3.95 8.61
N SER A 89 -19.28 3.92 8.77
CA SER A 89 -19.96 4.44 9.95
C SER A 89 -19.91 3.34 11.00
N GLN A 90 -18.94 3.47 11.92
CA GLN A 90 -18.79 2.74 13.19
C GLN A 90 -19.87 1.70 13.51
N THR A 91 -19.55 0.40 13.45
CA THR A 91 -20.19 -0.59 14.34
C THR A 91 -19.38 -1.88 14.47
N SER A 92 -19.55 -2.46 15.64
CA SER A 92 -18.80 -3.50 16.33
C SER A 92 -18.81 -4.88 15.64
N ALA A 93 -17.73 -5.63 15.92
CA ALA A 93 -17.59 -7.09 15.92
C ALA A 93 -17.87 -7.89 14.63
N ASN A 94 -16.79 -8.44 14.08
CA ASN A 94 -16.70 -9.68 13.30
C ASN A 94 -17.64 -9.82 12.09
N THR A 95 -17.19 -9.39 10.91
CA THR A 95 -17.76 -9.89 9.64
C THR A 95 -16.66 -10.13 8.62
N CYS A 96 -16.60 -11.36 8.13
CA CYS A 96 -15.74 -11.84 7.05
C CYS A 96 -16.55 -11.83 5.74
N VAL A 97 -16.17 -10.95 4.81
CA VAL A 97 -16.66 -10.99 3.41
C VAL A 97 -15.61 -11.66 2.54
N VAL A 98 -15.89 -12.91 2.19
CA VAL A 98 -15.10 -13.72 1.26
C VAL A 98 -15.42 -13.29 -0.16
N HIS A 99 -14.55 -12.49 -0.78
CA HIS A 99 -14.42 -12.46 -2.24
C HIS A 99 -13.12 -13.18 -2.62
N GLU A 100 -13.27 -14.10 -3.57
CA GLU A 100 -12.33 -15.14 -3.96
C GLU A 100 -10.85 -14.73 -4.02
N ALA A 101 -10.03 -15.54 -3.34
CA ALA A 101 -8.57 -15.61 -3.36
C ALA A 101 -7.78 -14.37 -2.90
N ASN A 102 -7.68 -14.16 -1.58
CA ASN A 102 -6.40 -14.19 -0.85
C ASN A 102 -6.58 -13.88 0.65
N VAL A 103 -6.13 -14.82 1.47
CA VAL A 103 -6.08 -14.81 2.94
C VAL A 103 -5.21 -13.65 3.45
N VAL A 104 -5.73 -12.84 4.37
CA VAL A 104 -4.93 -11.97 5.26
C VAL A 104 -5.21 -12.39 6.70
N VAL A 105 -4.21 -13.03 7.32
CA VAL A 105 -4.15 -13.26 8.76
C VAL A 105 -3.28 -12.17 9.37
N SER A 106 -3.81 -11.45 10.36
CA SER A 106 -3.05 -10.50 11.17
C SER A 106 -3.52 -10.59 12.63
N GLN A 107 -2.72 -11.23 13.49
CA GLN A 107 -2.74 -11.17 14.97
C GLN A 107 -1.34 -11.64 15.44
N THR A 108 -0.62 -11.13 16.46
CA THR A 108 -0.69 -10.09 17.52
C THR A 108 0.77 -9.65 17.83
N PRO A 109 1.07 -8.66 18.73
CA PRO A 109 1.27 -8.96 20.17
C PRO A 109 0.83 -7.80 21.12
N SER A 110 0.09 -8.07 22.21
CA SER A 110 0.51 -8.31 23.60
C SER A 110 0.56 -7.07 24.52
N HIS A 111 -0.31 -7.11 25.54
CA HIS A 111 -0.23 -6.65 26.94
C HIS A 111 0.58 -5.39 27.33
N ASP A 112 -0.07 -4.39 27.97
CA ASP A 112 -0.02 -4.22 29.43
C ASP A 112 -0.97 -3.12 29.98
N VAL A 113 -1.23 -3.24 31.27
CA VAL A 113 -2.31 -2.74 32.14
C VAL A 113 -2.19 -1.25 32.54
N VAL A 114 -3.33 -0.57 32.84
CA VAL A 114 -3.61 0.22 34.07
C VAL A 114 -4.90 1.08 33.94
N GLN A 115 -5.80 0.91 34.92
CA GLN A 115 -7.04 1.68 35.22
C GLN A 115 -6.73 3.17 35.48
N SER A 116 -7.63 4.15 35.25
CA SER A 116 -8.75 4.47 36.16
C SER A 116 -9.55 5.72 35.68
N ASN A 117 -10.88 5.64 35.80
CA ASN A 117 -11.84 6.62 36.33
C ASN A 117 -12.25 7.93 35.59
N THR A 118 -13.53 7.93 35.20
CA THR A 118 -14.64 8.83 35.67
C THR A 118 -14.73 10.31 35.23
N VAL A 119 -15.70 10.55 34.33
CA VAL A 119 -16.77 11.59 34.27
C VAL A 119 -16.42 13.08 34.47
N HIS A 120 -16.74 13.93 33.50
CA HIS A 120 -17.70 15.05 33.65
C HIS A 120 -18.03 15.81 32.34
N SER A 121 -19.34 15.88 32.06
CA SER A 121 -20.20 16.90 31.41
C SER A 121 -19.69 17.90 30.34
N ASN A 122 -20.46 17.92 29.24
CA ASN A 122 -20.66 18.98 28.24
C ASN A 122 -20.65 20.43 28.76
N VAL A 123 -20.08 21.36 27.98
CA VAL A 123 -20.62 22.72 27.78
C VAL A 123 -20.41 23.18 26.33
N VAL A 124 -21.53 23.50 25.68
CA VAL A 124 -21.68 24.23 24.41
C VAL A 124 -21.26 25.69 24.58
N SER A 125 -20.57 26.30 23.61
CA SER A 125 -20.69 27.75 23.34
C SER A 125 -20.14 28.14 21.95
N ALA A 126 -20.87 29.07 21.33
CA ALA A 126 -20.79 29.58 19.95
C ALA A 126 -19.65 30.59 19.69
N PRO A 127 -19.32 30.93 18.43
CA PRO A 127 -18.35 31.97 18.11
C PRO A 127 -18.93 33.38 18.28
N ILE A 128 -18.18 34.23 19.00
CA ILE A 128 -18.45 35.66 19.19
C ILE A 128 -18.00 36.43 17.96
N ASN A 129 -18.91 37.24 17.43
CA ASN A 129 -18.69 38.27 16.44
C ASN A 129 -18.32 39.57 17.18
N GLN A 130 -17.29 40.31 16.77
CA GLN A 130 -17.14 41.70 17.19
C GLN A 130 -16.34 42.55 16.19
N SER A 131 -16.97 43.68 15.90
CA SER A 131 -16.63 44.76 15.00
C SER A 131 -15.76 45.85 15.64
N GLN A 132 -15.16 46.67 14.77
CA GLN A 132 -14.76 48.08 14.92
C GLN A 132 -13.31 48.43 15.32
N GLY A 133 -12.71 49.28 14.48
CA GLY A 133 -12.27 50.62 14.91
C GLY A 133 -10.76 50.93 14.88
N ASN A 134 -10.45 52.10 14.29
CA ASN A 134 -9.24 52.93 14.42
C ASN A 134 -8.01 52.50 13.58
N LEU A 135 -7.32 53.36 12.81
CA LEU A 135 -7.21 54.83 12.68
C LEU A 135 -6.96 55.18 11.20
#